data_AF-A0A2V9BKX2-F1
#
_entry.id   AF-A0A2V9BKX2-F1
#
_cell.length_a   1.000
_cell.length_b   1.000
_cell.length_c   1.000
_cell.angle_alpha   90.00
_cell.angle_beta   90.00
_cell.angle_gamma   90.00
#
_symmetry.space_group_name_H-M   'P 1'
#
loop_
_entity.id
_entity.type
_entity.pdbx_description
1 polymer ?
#
loop_
_entity_poly.entity_id
_entity_poly.type
_entity_poly.pdbx_seq_one_letter_code
_entity_poly.pdbx_strand_id
1 'polypeptide(L)'
;MKDKDKQRKQTAQIGEAGVHFVVSELCRKGWIALPTTRNTRGVDVIVMRPDSLDFRALEVKSSHKPVKFWPVGAGWMPSSNFIFIFVRPQKKAEGSPFEAFVVSSKRVHKERTKPQGRWPGSWHVPKDDRALHVLLNNWNSIWQ
;
A
#
# COMPACT_ATOMS: atom_id res chain seq x y z
N MET A 1 19.28 1.83 24.31
CA MET A 1 17.89 2.36 24.19
C MET A 1 17.74 3.33 23.03
N LYS A 2 18.65 4.29 22.83
CA LYS A 2 18.61 5.30 21.74
C LYS A 2 18.48 4.77 20.30
N ASP A 3 19.10 3.64 19.97
CA ASP A 3 19.08 3.11 18.58
C ASP A 3 17.75 2.48 18.15
N LYS A 4 17.06 1.81 19.08
CA LYS A 4 15.74 1.20 18.79
C LYS A 4 14.67 2.27 18.55
N ASP A 5 14.72 3.38 19.28
CA ASP A 5 13.80 4.50 19.08
C ASP A 5 14.09 5.27 17.79
N LYS A 6 15.37 5.41 17.42
CA LYS A 6 15.77 5.99 16.14
C LYS A 6 15.27 5.13 14.96
N GLN A 7 15.42 3.81 15.05
CA GLN A 7 14.94 2.87 14.04
C GLN A 7 13.42 2.83 13.92
N ARG A 8 12.69 2.93 15.04
CA ARG A 8 11.22 3.06 15.04
C ARG A 8 10.75 4.38 14.43
N LYS A 9 11.37 5.50 14.78
CA LYS A 9 11.06 6.81 14.16
C LYS A 9 11.27 6.79 12.64
N GLN A 10 12.36 6.20 12.17
CA GLN A 10 12.64 6.03 10.74
C GLN A 10 11.58 5.15 10.05
N THR A 11 11.06 4.13 10.76
CA THR A 11 10.01 3.24 10.23
C THR A 11 8.64 3.91 10.15
N ALA A 12 8.31 4.80 11.10
CA ALA A 12 7.09 5.60 11.03
C ALA A 12 7.15 6.60 9.86
N GLN A 13 8.28 7.29 9.71
CA GLN A 13 8.47 8.28 8.63
C GLN A 13 8.39 7.68 7.23
N ILE A 14 8.90 6.46 7.01
CA ILE A 14 8.74 5.79 5.70
C ILE A 14 7.29 5.37 5.44
N GLY A 15 6.53 5.03 6.49
CA GLY A 15 5.09 4.80 6.39
C GLY A 15 4.38 6.03 5.84
N GLU A 16 4.53 7.17 6.51
CA GLU A 16 3.96 8.46 6.11
C GLU A 16 4.44 8.90 4.71
N ALA A 17 5.72 8.72 4.38
CA ALA A 17 6.25 9.05 3.06
C ALA A 17 5.53 8.26 1.95
N GLY A 18 5.24 6.97 2.17
CA GLY A 18 4.47 6.18 1.22
C GLY A 18 3.01 6.61 1.13
N VAL A 19 2.37 6.96 2.25
CA VAL A 19 1.00 7.50 2.26
C VAL A 19 0.92 8.78 1.43
N HIS A 20 1.81 9.75 1.67
CA HIS A 20 1.84 11.00 0.93
C HIS A 20 2.21 10.82 -0.54
N PHE A 21 3.09 9.85 -0.86
CA PHE A 21 3.36 9.47 -2.24
C PHE A 21 2.08 9.00 -2.96
N VAL A 22 1.35 8.05 -2.35
CA VAL A 22 0.09 7.54 -2.88
C VAL A 22 -0.92 8.67 -3.08
N VAL A 23 -1.11 9.53 -2.07
CA VAL A 23 -2.01 10.69 -2.18
C VAL A 23 -1.62 11.58 -3.37
N SER A 24 -0.31 11.87 -3.55
CA SER A 24 0.14 12.71 -4.66
C SER A 24 -0.14 12.10 -6.03
N GLU A 25 0.04 10.78 -6.18
CA GLU A 25 -0.22 10.06 -7.43
C GLU A 25 -1.72 10.04 -7.77
N LEU A 26 -2.57 9.83 -6.77
CA LEU A 26 -4.02 9.85 -6.95
C LEU A 26 -4.52 11.26 -7.30
N CYS A 27 -4.01 12.29 -6.62
CA CYS A 27 -4.32 13.70 -6.93
C CYS A 27 -3.85 14.10 -8.34
N ARG A 28 -2.66 13.65 -8.77
CA ARG A 28 -2.16 13.87 -10.15
C ARG A 28 -3.06 13.25 -11.22
N LYS A 29 -3.84 12.23 -10.87
CA LYS A 29 -4.85 11.60 -11.74
C LYS A 29 -6.20 12.31 -11.74
N GLY A 30 -6.33 13.39 -10.97
CA GLY A 30 -7.57 14.13 -10.80
C GLY A 30 -8.55 13.47 -9.84
N TRP A 31 -8.12 12.51 -9.01
CA TRP A 31 -8.96 11.93 -7.96
C TRP A 31 -8.82 12.72 -6.66
N ILE A 32 -9.86 12.70 -5.83
CA ILE A 32 -9.84 13.31 -4.51
C ILE A 32 -9.31 12.26 -3.54
N ALA A 33 -8.14 12.50 -2.95
CA ALA A 33 -7.49 11.59 -2.01
C ALA A 33 -7.22 12.29 -0.68
N LEU A 34 -7.65 11.68 0.42
CA LEU A 34 -7.56 12.23 1.77
C LEU A 34 -6.76 11.26 2.64
N PRO A 35 -5.55 11.63 3.12
CA PRO A 35 -4.84 10.83 4.12
C PRO A 35 -5.59 10.90 5.46
N THR A 36 -5.69 9.77 6.15
CA THR A 36 -6.27 9.74 7.50
C THR A 36 -5.20 10.13 8.52
N THR A 37 -5.58 10.83 9.59
CA THR A 37 -4.68 11.15 10.70
C THR A 37 -4.97 10.24 11.88
N ARG A 38 -3.92 9.65 12.49
CA ARG A 38 -3.96 8.85 13.73
C ARG A 38 -4.82 7.58 13.66
N ASN A 39 -4.15 6.45 13.40
CA ASN A 39 -4.47 5.12 13.96
C ASN A 39 -5.94 4.63 13.85
N THR A 40 -6.67 5.03 12.81
CA THR A 40 -7.87 4.26 12.42
C THR A 40 -7.34 2.94 11.87
N ARG A 41 -7.65 1.82 12.54
CA ARG A 41 -7.16 0.51 12.13
C ARG A 41 -7.55 0.24 10.67
N GLY A 42 -6.55 0.13 9.79
CA GLY A 42 -6.71 -0.46 8.47
C GLY A 42 -7.08 0.51 7.34
N VAL A 43 -7.03 1.83 7.54
CA VAL A 43 -7.31 2.80 6.47
C VAL A 43 -6.38 4.01 6.58
N ASP A 44 -5.41 4.08 5.68
CA ASP A 44 -4.44 5.17 5.60
C ASP A 44 -4.89 6.29 4.65
N VAL A 45 -5.63 5.95 3.59
CA VAL A 45 -6.15 6.91 2.61
C VAL A 45 -7.59 6.56 2.23
N ILE A 46 -8.44 7.57 2.12
CA ILE A 46 -9.73 7.48 1.41
C ILE A 46 -9.58 8.14 0.06
N VAL A 47 -9.98 7.46 -1.01
CA VAL A 47 -10.00 8.02 -2.38
C VAL A 47 -11.40 7.95 -2.98
N MET A 48 -11.79 9.00 -3.69
CA MET A 48 -13.06 9.11 -4.43
C MET A 48 -12.82 9.68 -5.84
N ARG A 49 -13.67 9.31 -6.80
CA ARG A 49 -13.69 9.99 -8.10
C ARG A 49 -14.46 11.31 -7.98
N PRO A 50 -14.08 12.38 -8.70
CA PRO A 50 -14.74 13.69 -8.59
C PRO A 50 -16.24 13.70 -8.90
N ASP A 51 -16.69 12.76 -9.74
CA ASP A 51 -18.04 12.65 -10.28
C ASP A 51 -18.86 11.51 -9.67
N SER A 52 -18.34 10.85 -8.62
CA SER A 52 -19.01 9.72 -7.99
C SER A 52 -19.01 9.84 -6.47
N LEU A 53 -20.07 9.34 -5.82
CA LEU A 53 -20.08 9.12 -4.37
C LEU A 53 -19.34 7.83 -3.96
N ASP A 54 -18.79 7.09 -4.92
CA ASP A 54 -18.00 5.90 -4.65
C ASP A 54 -16.65 6.28 -4.05
N PHE A 55 -16.33 5.66 -2.92
CA PHE A 55 -15.02 5.76 -2.31
C PHE A 55 -14.37 4.39 -2.12
N ARG A 56 -13.05 4.39 -1.98
CA ARG A 56 -12.24 3.23 -1.61
C ARG A 56 -11.38 3.57 -0.42
N ALA A 57 -11.29 2.63 0.50
CA ALA A 57 -10.33 2.65 1.61
C ALA A 57 -9.03 1.98 1.14
N LEU A 58 -7.91 2.65 1.37
CA LEU A 58 -6.59 2.17 1.02
C LEU A 58 -5.77 1.93 2.28
N GLU A 59 -5.13 0.77 2.38
CA GLU A 59 -4.05 0.48 3.34
C GLU A 59 -2.72 0.56 2.61
N VAL A 60 -1.83 1.42 3.07
CA VAL A 60 -0.50 1.63 2.48
C VAL A 60 0.54 0.88 3.31
N LYS A 61 1.36 0.09 2.62
CA LYS A 61 2.48 -0.64 3.24
C LYS A 61 3.78 -0.24 2.54
N SER A 62 4.62 0.49 3.26
CA SER A 62 5.83 1.09 2.70
C SER A 62 7.10 0.38 3.17
N SER A 63 8.11 0.38 2.31
CA SER A 63 9.47 -0.08 2.63
C SER A 63 10.49 0.97 2.19
N HIS A 64 11.60 1.09 2.92
CA HIS A 64 12.75 1.92 2.54
C HIS A 64 13.78 1.13 1.70
N LYS A 65 13.51 -0.15 1.42
CA LYS A 65 14.34 -1.06 0.62
C LYS A 65 13.53 -1.70 -0.50
N PRO A 66 14.16 -2.16 -1.61
CA PRO A 66 13.50 -2.87 -2.71
C PRO A 66 13.13 -4.30 -2.30
N VAL A 67 12.14 -4.45 -1.41
CA VAL A 67 11.64 -5.73 -0.89
C VAL A 67 10.68 -6.40 -1.88
N LYS A 68 10.52 -7.72 -1.77
CA LYS A 68 9.56 -8.51 -2.59
C LYS A 68 8.32 -8.95 -1.82
N PHE A 69 8.16 -8.52 -0.57
CA PHE A 69 7.02 -8.87 0.25
C PHE A 69 6.78 -7.82 1.34
N TRP A 70 5.55 -7.78 1.84
CA TRP A 70 5.17 -6.96 2.98
C TRP A 70 4.34 -7.77 3.97
N PRO A 71 4.54 -7.57 5.28
CA PRO A 71 3.63 -8.05 6.30
C PRO A 71 2.22 -7.47 6.11
N VAL A 72 1.22 -8.34 6.14
CA VAL A 72 -0.20 -7.98 6.19
C VAL A 72 -0.75 -8.48 7.51
N GLY A 73 -1.16 -7.55 8.38
CA GLY A 73 -1.70 -7.87 9.70
C GLY A 73 -2.96 -8.74 9.62
N ALA A 74 -3.42 -9.22 10.77
CA ALA A 74 -4.73 -9.85 10.89
C ALA A 74 -5.82 -8.79 11.18
N GLY A 75 -7.10 -9.20 11.13
CA GLY A 75 -8.21 -8.35 11.60
C GLY A 75 -8.85 -7.42 10.55
N TRP A 76 -8.53 -7.58 9.28
CA TRP A 76 -9.25 -6.95 8.17
C TRP A 76 -10.02 -8.00 7.37
N MET A 77 -11.14 -7.58 6.77
CA MET A 77 -11.97 -8.41 5.91
C MET A 77 -11.79 -8.01 4.45
N PRO A 78 -11.65 -8.98 3.51
CA PRO A 78 -11.60 -8.67 2.10
C PRO A 78 -12.91 -8.02 1.64
N SER A 79 -12.80 -6.92 0.91
CA SER A 79 -13.94 -6.15 0.39
C SER A 79 -13.59 -5.57 -0.99
N SER A 80 -14.60 -5.31 -1.83
CA SER A 80 -14.42 -4.54 -3.08
C SER A 80 -13.99 -3.09 -2.81
N ASN A 81 -14.30 -2.56 -1.61
CA ASN A 81 -14.00 -1.19 -1.26
C ASN A 81 -12.68 -1.02 -0.49
N PHE A 82 -11.91 -2.11 -0.31
CA PHE A 82 -10.66 -2.11 0.45
C PHE A 82 -9.50 -2.60 -0.41
N ILE A 83 -8.48 -1.75 -0.57
CA ILE A 83 -7.34 -1.97 -1.47
C ILE A 83 -6.04 -1.83 -0.66
N PHE A 84 -5.06 -2.68 -0.95
CA PHE A 84 -3.70 -2.53 -0.45
C PHE A 84 -2.84 -1.83 -1.51
N ILE A 85 -2.03 -0.88 -1.06
CA ILE A 85 -0.99 -0.24 -1.86
C ILE A 85 0.37 -0.57 -1.24
N PHE A 86 1.13 -1.45 -1.88
CA PHE A 86 2.47 -1.80 -1.41
C PHE A 86 3.50 -0.92 -2.11
N VAL A 87 4.33 -0.22 -1.34
CA VAL A 87 5.25 0.81 -1.84
C VAL A 87 6.69 0.44 -1.50
N ARG A 88 7.59 0.55 -2.47
CA ARG A 88 9.05 0.42 -2.28
C ARG A 88 9.81 1.39 -3.18
N PRO A 89 11.09 1.69 -2.88
CA PRO A 89 11.89 2.58 -3.72
C PRO A 89 12.10 1.95 -5.08
N GLN A 90 12.11 2.78 -6.12
CA GLN A 90 12.51 2.33 -7.46
C GLN A 90 14.00 1.99 -7.48
N LYS A 91 14.39 1.03 -8.33
CA LYS A 91 15.81 0.70 -8.53
C LYS A 91 16.58 1.81 -9.26
N LYS A 92 15.89 2.60 -10.09
CA LYS A 92 16.44 3.72 -10.84
C LYS A 92 15.62 4.96 -10.48
N ALA A 93 16.25 5.98 -9.94
CA ALA A 93 15.58 7.19 -9.46
C ALA A 93 15.32 8.18 -10.60
N GLU A 94 14.67 7.76 -11.68
CA GLU A 94 14.23 8.65 -12.75
C GLU A 94 12.72 8.89 -12.60
N GLY A 95 12.36 10.10 -12.17
CA GLY A 95 10.96 10.54 -12.06
C GLY A 95 10.36 10.34 -10.67
N SER A 96 10.00 9.11 -10.30
CA SER A 96 9.33 8.82 -9.02
C SER A 96 10.27 8.18 -8.00
N PRO A 97 10.27 8.60 -6.72
CA PRO A 97 11.05 7.96 -5.66
C PRO A 97 10.58 6.53 -5.36
N PHE A 98 9.33 6.21 -5.71
CA PHE A 98 8.69 4.94 -5.38
C PHE A 98 7.99 4.29 -6.57
N GLU A 99 7.83 2.98 -6.47
CA GLU A 99 6.85 2.22 -7.25
C GLU A 99 5.79 1.63 -6.30
N ALA A 100 4.57 1.50 -6.82
CA ALA A 100 3.42 1.00 -6.09
C ALA A 100 2.87 -0.28 -6.73
N PHE A 101 2.45 -1.24 -5.89
CA PHE A 101 1.64 -2.38 -6.29
C PHE A 101 0.22 -2.16 -5.78
N VAL A 102 -0.72 -2.00 -6.70
CA VAL A 102 -2.13 -1.76 -6.38
C VAL A 102 -2.85 -3.10 -6.38
N VAL A 103 -3.29 -3.57 -5.21
CA VAL A 103 -3.78 -4.94 -5.02
C VAL A 103 -5.09 -4.94 -4.24
N SER A 104 -6.15 -5.54 -4.78
CA SER A 104 -7.42 -5.65 -4.05
C SER A 104 -7.25 -6.49 -2.78
N SER A 105 -7.94 -6.13 -1.70
CA SER A 105 -7.90 -6.90 -0.44
C SER A 105 -8.36 -8.35 -0.63
N LYS A 106 -9.27 -8.61 -1.57
CA LYS A 106 -9.67 -9.98 -1.98
C LYS A 106 -8.48 -10.79 -2.50
N ARG A 107 -7.67 -10.20 -3.39
CA ARG A 107 -6.48 -10.85 -3.93
C ARG A 107 -5.42 -11.07 -2.84
N VAL A 108 -5.16 -10.05 -2.02
CA VAL A 108 -4.25 -10.19 -0.86
C VAL A 108 -4.71 -11.30 0.06
N HIS A 109 -6.02 -11.42 0.33
CA HIS A 109 -6.56 -12.44 1.23
C HIS A 109 -6.32 -13.85 0.68
N LYS A 110 -6.46 -14.03 -0.63
CA LYS A 110 -6.22 -15.30 -1.32
C LYS A 110 -4.74 -15.67 -1.39
N GLU A 111 -3.87 -14.70 -1.64
CA GLU A 111 -2.46 -14.94 -1.96
C GLU A 111 -1.51 -14.83 -0.76
N ARG A 112 -1.94 -14.20 0.35
CA ARG A 112 -1.07 -14.02 1.52
C ARG A 112 -0.65 -15.34 2.16
N THR A 113 0.56 -15.38 2.68
CA THR A 113 1.01 -16.46 3.55
C THR A 113 0.21 -16.48 4.84
N LYS A 114 0.05 -17.67 5.44
CA LYS A 114 -0.59 -17.79 6.75
C LYS A 114 0.35 -17.25 7.84
N PRO A 115 -0.19 -16.62 8.90
CA PRO A 115 0.61 -16.27 10.07
C PRO A 115 1.35 -17.49 10.65
N GLN A 116 2.57 -17.28 11.12
CA GLN A 116 3.39 -18.32 11.75
C GLN A 116 3.83 -17.87 13.14
N GLY A 117 3.16 -18.39 14.18
CA GLY A 117 3.37 -17.95 15.56
C GLY A 117 3.08 -16.46 15.72
N ARG A 118 4.10 -15.70 16.15
CA ARG A 118 4.00 -14.23 16.31
C ARG A 118 4.13 -13.45 15.00
N TRP A 119 4.51 -14.10 13.90
CA TRP A 119 4.74 -13.43 12.63
C TRP A 119 3.42 -13.32 11.85
N PRO A 120 3.04 -12.11 11.42
CA PRO A 120 1.85 -11.93 10.59
C PRO A 120 2.04 -12.62 9.23
N GLY A 121 0.93 -12.87 8.54
CA GLY A 121 0.98 -13.25 7.13
C GLY A 121 1.67 -12.16 6.29
N SER A 122 2.10 -12.51 5.09
CA SER A 122 2.74 -11.61 4.15
C SER A 122 2.17 -11.75 2.76
N TRP A 123 2.06 -10.65 2.04
CA TRP A 123 1.80 -10.67 0.61
C TRP A 123 3.13 -10.54 -0.15
N HIS A 124 3.29 -11.30 -1.23
CA HIS A 124 4.51 -11.37 -2.02
C HIS A 124 4.26 -10.87 -3.44
N VAL A 125 5.20 -10.10 -3.98
CA VAL A 125 5.18 -9.67 -5.37
C VAL A 125 5.18 -10.91 -6.28
N PRO A 126 4.28 -11.00 -7.27
CA PRO A 126 4.27 -12.10 -8.24
C PRO A 126 5.64 -12.24 -8.93
N LYS A 127 6.02 -13.49 -9.22
CA LYS A 127 7.22 -13.80 -10.01
C LYS A 127 6.98 -13.70 -11.52
N ASP A 128 5.72 -13.79 -11.93
CA ASP A 128 5.31 -13.70 -13.33
C ASP A 128 5.24 -12.24 -13.78
N ASP A 129 5.94 -11.92 -14.87
CA ASP A 129 6.09 -10.53 -15.37
C ASP A 129 4.75 -9.95 -15.84
N ARG A 130 3.84 -10.77 -16.38
CA ARG A 130 2.50 -10.30 -16.77
C ARG A 130 1.69 -9.91 -15.55
N ALA A 131 1.65 -10.77 -14.53
CA ALA A 131 0.99 -10.49 -13.26
C ALA A 131 1.60 -9.28 -12.56
N LEU A 132 2.92 -9.10 -12.65
CA LEU A 132 3.62 -7.92 -12.14
C LEU A 132 3.16 -6.64 -12.85
N HIS A 133 3.13 -6.64 -14.19
CA HIS A 133 2.76 -5.49 -14.99
C HIS A 133 1.33 -5.00 -14.71
N VAL A 134 0.40 -5.91 -14.45
CA VAL A 134 -1.00 -5.57 -14.12
C VAL A 134 -1.13 -4.89 -12.76
N LEU A 135 -0.19 -5.11 -11.83
CA LEU A 135 -0.25 -4.54 -10.49
C LEU A 135 0.60 -3.26 -10.34
N LEU A 136 1.71 -3.18 -11.07
CA LEU A 136 2.71 -2.13 -10.93
C LEU A 136 2.19 -0.80 -11.45
N ASN A 137 2.07 0.20 -10.57
CA ASN A 137 1.57 1.55 -10.83
C ASN A 137 0.22 1.59 -11.58
N ASN A 138 -0.55 0.50 -11.51
CA ASN A 138 -1.85 0.40 -12.15
C ASN A 138 -2.95 0.97 -11.24
N TRP A 139 -2.91 2.28 -11.04
CA TRP A 139 -3.84 3.00 -10.17
C TRP A 139 -5.31 2.81 -10.55
N ASN A 140 -5.62 2.60 -11.84
CA ASN A 140 -6.99 2.39 -12.32
C ASN A 140 -7.62 1.12 -11.74
N SER A 141 -6.82 0.14 -11.32
CA SER A 141 -7.31 -1.09 -10.67
C SER A 141 -7.95 -0.85 -9.28
N ILE A 142 -7.83 0.35 -8.70
CA ILE A 142 -8.57 0.74 -7.49
C ILE A 142 -10.09 0.62 -7.69
N TRP A 143 -10.57 0.82 -8.92
CA TRP A 143 -11.98 0.86 -9.25
C TRP A 143 -12.54 -0.44 -9.83
N GLN A 144 -11.71 -1.48 -9.99
CA GLN A 144 -12.07 -2.80 -10.53
C GLN A 144 -12.48 -3.76 -9.40
#